data_AF-A0AAJ0PDA1-F1
#
_entry.id   AF-A0AAJ0PDA1-F1
#
_cell.length_a   1.000
_cell.length_b   1.000
_cell.length_c   1.000
_cell.angle_alpha   90.00
_cell.angle_beta   90.00
_cell.angle_gamma   90.00
#
_symmetry.space_group_name_H-M   'P 1'
#
loop_
_entity.id
_entity.type
_entity.pdbx_description
1 polymer ?
#
loop_
_entity_poly.entity_id
_entity_poly.type
_entity_poly.pdbx_seq_one_letter_code
_entity_poly.pdbx_strand_id
1 'polypeptide(L)' 'MSDWAALESAGWERLAQVRNLERLRNLFRRPLELWLALDRALFLTEQGYDVRLGVFCDYTLTPRNLMILAERDR' A
#
# COMPACT_ATOMS: atom_id res chain seq x y z
N MET A 1 -32.33 -22.00 -18.91
CA MET A 1 -32.19 -20.56 -19.25
C MET A 1 -31.54 -19.89 -18.06
N SER A 2 -30.31 -19.41 -18.20
CA SER A 2 -29.54 -18.84 -17.09
C SER A 2 -30.18 -17.53 -16.61
N ASP A 3 -30.35 -17.38 -15.31
CA ASP A 3 -31.06 -16.28 -14.66
C ASP A 3 -30.13 -15.06 -14.49
N TRP A 4 -29.75 -14.48 -15.62
CA TRP A 4 -28.71 -13.45 -15.71
C TRP A 4 -29.01 -12.18 -14.90
N ALA A 5 -30.29 -11.81 -14.76
CA ALA A 5 -30.71 -10.64 -13.99
C ALA A 5 -30.52 -10.84 -12.48
N ALA A 6 -30.72 -12.06 -11.97
CA ALA A 6 -30.50 -12.40 -10.57
C ALA A 6 -29.00 -12.44 -10.22
N LEU A 7 -28.15 -12.83 -11.17
CA LEU A 7 -26.69 -12.79 -11.01
C LEU A 7 -26.15 -11.36 -11.04
N GLU A 8 -26.72 -10.50 -11.89
CA GLU A 8 -26.35 -9.08 -11.95
C GLU A 8 -26.68 -8.36 -10.63
N SER A 9 -27.90 -8.51 -10.10
CA SER A 9 -28.31 -7.88 -8.84
C SER A 9 -27.45 -8.33 -7.65
N ALA A 10 -27.12 -9.63 -7.57
CA ALA A 10 -26.19 -10.16 -6.57
C ALA A 10 -24.77 -9.56 -6.71
N GLY A 11 -24.33 -9.29 -7.94
CA GLY A 11 -23.08 -8.58 -8.22
C GLY A 11 -23.07 -7.14 -7.68
N TRP A 12 -24.17 -6.41 -7.89
CA TRP A 12 -24.33 -5.04 -7.38
C TRP A 12 -24.35 -4.97 -5.85
N GLU A 13 -25.04 -5.89 -5.16
CA GLU A 13 -25.04 -5.97 -3.69
C GLU A 13 -23.64 -6.24 -3.12
N ARG A 14 -22.90 -7.17 -3.73
CA ARG A 14 -21.54 -7.49 -3.29
C ARG A 14 -20.55 -6.36 -3.56
N LEU A 15 -20.73 -5.63 -4.66
CA LEU A 15 -19.94 -4.43 -4.98
C LEU A 15 -20.16 -3.32 -3.93
N ALA A 16 -21.40 -3.12 -3.47
CA ALA A 16 -21.72 -2.15 -2.44
C ALA A 16 -21.05 -2.48 -1.09
N GLN A 17 -21.01 -3.76 -0.72
CA GLN A 17 -20.33 -4.22 0.49
C GLN A 17 -18.80 -4.07 0.40
N VAL A 18 -18.20 -4.42 -0.74
CA VAL A 18 -16.75 -4.29 -0.96
C VAL A 18 -16.30 -2.83 -0.99
N ARG A 19 -17.07 -1.92 -1.61
CA ARG A 19 -16.79 -0.47 -1.63
C ARG A 19 -16.64 0.13 -0.24
N ASN A 20 -17.38 -0.36 0.75
CA ASN A 20 -17.31 0.17 2.11
C ASN A 20 -16.03 -0.29 2.84
N LEU A 21 -15.52 -1.49 2.52
CA LEU A 21 -14.25 -2.01 3.03
C LEU A 21 -13.02 -1.34 2.36
N GLU A 22 -13.17 -0.88 1.12
CA GLU A 22 -12.11 -0.14 0.42
C GLU A 22 -11.78 1.20 1.10
N ARG A 23 -12.77 1.89 1.71
CA ARG A 23 -12.53 3.14 2.44
C ARG A 23 -11.58 2.97 3.61
N LEU A 24 -11.82 1.96 4.46
CA LEU A 24 -10.96 1.67 5.60
C LEU A 24 -9.58 1.20 5.13
N ARG A 25 -9.51 0.35 4.10
CA ARG A 25 -8.24 -0.09 3.52
C ARG A 25 -7.42 1.08 2.99
N ASN A 26 -8.04 2.03 2.30
CA ASN A 26 -7.34 3.20 1.76
C ASN A 26 -6.86 4.15 2.85
N LEU A 27 -7.63 4.31 3.95
CA LEU A 27 -7.23 5.14 5.08
C LEU A 27 -5.96 4.62 5.77
N PHE A 28 -5.87 3.30 6.00
CA PHE A 28 -4.73 2.70 6.69
C PHE A 28 -3.56 2.32 5.78
N ARG A 29 -3.74 2.41 4.45
CA ARG A 29 -2.70 2.05 3.48
C ARG A 29 -1.42 2.87 3.67
N ARG A 30 -1.54 4.19 3.79
CA ARG A 30 -0.39 5.10 3.89
C ARG A 30 0.37 4.96 5.22
N PRO A 31 -0.31 4.93 6.39
CA PRO A 31 0.36 4.64 7.65
C PRO A 31 1.08 3.29 7.66
N LEU A 32 0.47 2.24 7.11
CA LEU A 32 1.04 0.90 7.08
C LEU A 32 2.25 0.80 6.14
N GLU A 33 2.19 1.48 4.99
CA GLU A 33 3.32 1.57 4.07
C GLU A 33 4.53 2.28 4.71
N LEU A 34 4.28 3.40 5.41
CA LEU A 34 5.33 4.12 6.13
C LEU A 34 5.91 3.27 7.27
N TRP A 35 5.06 2.59 8.04
CA TRP A 35 5.50 1.71 9.12
C TRP A 35 6.39 0.57 8.60
N LEU A 36 5.99 -0.10 7.51
CA LEU A 36 6.80 -1.15 6.87
C LEU A 36 8.13 -0.62 6.32
N ALA A 37 8.12 0.59 5.75
CA ALA A 37 9.34 1.21 5.24
C ALA A 37 10.32 1.56 6.36
N LEU A 38 9.82 2.08 7.48
CA LEU A 38 10.61 2.39 8.67
C LEU A 38 11.19 1.13 9.31
N ASP A 39 10.39 0.08 9.46
CA ASP A 39 10.85 -1.23 9.97
C ASP A 39 12.03 -1.77 9.15
N ARG A 40 11.90 -1.74 7.82
CA ARG A 40 12.98 -2.17 6.92
C ARG A 40 14.22 -1.27 7.03
N ALA A 41 14.04 0.04 7.16
CA ALA A 41 15.14 0.98 7.30
C ALA A 41 15.92 0.77 8.61
N LEU A 42 15.21 0.51 9.72
CA LEU A 42 15.81 0.17 11.01
C LEU A 42 16.61 -1.12 10.90
N PHE A 43 16.01 -2.18 10.34
CA PHE A 43 16.72 -3.45 10.12
C PHE A 43 18.02 -3.26 9.32
N LEU A 44 18.00 -2.48 8.23
CA LEU A 44 19.20 -2.23 7.43
C LEU A 44 20.26 -1.41 8.19
N THR A 45 19.82 -0.45 9.00
CA THR A 45 20.70 0.34 9.87
C THR A 45 21.41 -0.56 10.89
N GLU A 46 20.68 -1.49 11.52
CA GLU A 46 21.24 -2.47 12.47
C GLU A 46 22.25 -3.42 11.81
N GLN A 47 22.11 -3.69 10.52
CA GLN A 47 23.08 -4.48 9.73
C GLN A 47 24.32 -3.69 9.31
N GLY A 48 24.44 -2.41 9.71
CA GLY A 48 25.57 -1.54 9.43
C GLY A 48 25.55 -0.89 8.05
N TYR A 49 24.36 -0.69 7.47
CA TYR A 49 24.18 0.14 6.27
C TYR A 49 23.94 1.60 6.67
N ASP A 50 24.41 2.55 5.85
CA ASP A 50 23.91 3.93 5.87
C ASP A 50 22.59 3.98 5.11
N VAL A 51 21.50 4.33 5.81
CA VAL A 51 20.14 4.22 5.29
C VAL A 51 19.49 5.61 5.18
N ARG A 52 19.01 5.94 3.99
CA ARG A 52 18.25 7.15 3.69
C ARG A 52 16.84 6.78 3.25
N LEU A 53 15.84 7.23 4.01
CA LEU A 53 14.42 7.12 3.65
C LEU A 53 13.93 8.43 3.03
N GLY A 54 13.26 8.34 1.89
CA GLY A 54 12.74 9.51 1.19
C GLY A 54 11.53 9.20 0.32
N VAL A 55 11.14 10.20 -0.46
CA VAL A 55 10.06 10.12 -1.45
C VAL A 55 10.68 10.10 -2.83
N PHE A 56 10.33 9.11 -3.65
CA PHE A 56 10.78 8.97 -5.04
C PHE A 56 10.08 9.95 -5.99
N CYS A 57 8.77 10.12 -5.83
CA CYS A 57 7.94 10.97 -6.70
C CYS A 57 6.73 11.55 -5.97
N ASP A 58 6.04 12.51 -6.57
CA ASP A 58 4.79 13.03 -5.99
C ASP A 58 3.73 11.95 -5.80
N TYR A 59 2.97 12.06 -4.72
CA TYR A 59 1.90 11.10 -4.38
C TYR A 59 0.82 10.99 -5.47
N THR A 60 0.66 12.06 -6.27
CA THR A 60 -0.29 12.13 -7.38
C THR A 60 0.09 11.23 -8.56
N LEU A 61 1.38 10.96 -8.76
CA LEU A 61 1.86 10.00 -9.77
C LEU A 61 1.55 8.58 -9.34
N THR A 62 1.89 8.23 -8.10
CA THR A 62 1.55 6.94 -7.50
C THR A 62 1.51 7.04 -5.97
N PRO A 63 0.52 6.40 -5.31
CA PRO A 63 0.47 6.35 -3.85
C PRO A 63 1.70 5.70 -3.22
N ARG A 64 2.35 4.78 -3.97
CA ARG A 64 3.54 4.05 -3.53
C ARG A 64 4.81 4.79 -3.96
N ASN A 65 5.12 5.85 -3.24
CA ASN A 65 6.20 6.77 -3.59
C ASN A 65 7.34 6.79 -2.57
N LEU A 66 7.38 5.88 -1.60
CA LEU A 66 8.49 5.81 -0.64
C LEU A 66 9.70 5.07 -1.24
N MET A 67 10.89 5.52 -0.88
CA MET A 67 12.17 4.93 -1.31
C MET A 67 13.10 4.76 -0.12
N ILE A 68 13.74 3.60 -0.04
CA ILE A 68 14.83 3.30 0.90
C ILE A 68 16.11 3.16 0.07
N LEU A 69 17.10 4.00 0.35
CA LEU A 69 18.46 3.87 -0.15
C LEU A 69 19.31 3.32 0.99
N ALA A 70 20.02 2.22 0.75
CA ALA A 70 20.92 1.63 1.72
C ALA A 70 22.28 1.45 1.07
N GLU A 71 23.27 2.18 1.57
CA GLU A 71 24.65 2.16 1.10
C GLU A 71 25.52 1.49 2.14
N ARG A 72 26.53 0.75 1.68
CA ARG A 72 27.52 0.14 2.55
C ARG A 72 28.88 0.40 1.92
N ASP A 73 29.61 1.31 2.52
CA ASP A 73 31.01 1.51 2.16
C ASP A 73 31.78 0.23 2.47
N ARG A 74 32.60 -0.17 1.49
CA ARG A 74 33.41 -1.38 1.54
C ARG A 74 34.84 -1.05 1.95
#